data_AF-L5M2R6-F1
#
_entry.id   AF-L5M2R6-F1
#
_cell.length_a   1.000
_cell.length_b   1.000
_cell.length_c   1.000
_cell.angle_alpha   90.00
_cell.angle_beta   90.00
_cell.angle_gamma   90.00
#
_symmetry.space_group_name_H-M   'P 1'
#
loop_
_entity.id
_entity.type
_entity.pdbx_description
1 polymer ?
#
loop_
_entity_poly.entity_id
_entity_poly.type
_entity_poly.pdbx_seq_one_letter_code
_entity_poly.pdbx_strand_id
1 'polypeptide(L)'
;MSEDLPYEVRRAQEINHLFGPKDSEDSYDIIFDLHNTTSNMGCTLILEDSRNDFLIQMFHYIKASLAPLPCYIYLLEHPSLKYATTRSIAKYPVEFPPCAIEVYKIMEKVDYPRNENGEIAAIIHPNLQDQDWKPLRPEDPVFLTLDGETIPLGGDRTVYPTFVNEAAYYEKKEAFAKTTVLTLKAKSIRSSLH
;
A
#
# COMPACT_ATOMS: atom_id res chain seq x y z
N MET A 1 -23.16 -9.85 -26.63
CA MET A 1 -22.47 -9.61 -25.34
C MET A 1 -22.45 -8.10 -25.14
N SER A 2 -22.95 -7.62 -24.00
CA SER A 2 -23.48 -6.27 -23.80
C SER A 2 -22.47 -5.14 -24.07
N GLU A 3 -22.77 -4.29 -25.04
CA GLU A 3 -22.01 -3.06 -25.34
C GLU A 3 -22.12 -1.98 -24.23
N ASP A 4 -22.95 -2.21 -23.19
CA ASP A 4 -23.21 -1.26 -22.09
C ASP A 4 -22.29 -1.39 -20.85
N LEU A 5 -21.35 -2.35 -20.81
CA LEU A 5 -20.45 -2.47 -19.65
C LEU A 5 -19.28 -1.47 -19.75
N PRO A 6 -18.92 -0.79 -18.63
CA PRO A 6 -17.71 0.02 -18.57
C PRO A 6 -16.50 -0.75 -19.09
N TYR A 7 -15.59 -0.05 -19.76
CA TYR A 7 -14.42 -0.65 -20.37
C TYR A 7 -13.61 -1.48 -19.34
N GLU A 8 -13.38 -0.93 -18.15
CA GLU A 8 -12.63 -1.55 -17.07
C GLU A 8 -13.30 -2.85 -16.58
N VAL A 9 -14.64 -2.92 -16.61
CA VAL A 9 -15.37 -4.14 -16.23
C VAL A 9 -15.14 -5.24 -17.26
N ARG A 10 -15.23 -4.92 -18.55
CA ARG A 10 -14.95 -5.87 -19.63
C ARG A 10 -13.51 -6.35 -19.58
N ARG A 11 -12.56 -5.43 -19.38
CA ARG A 11 -11.14 -5.77 -19.26
C ARG A 11 -10.85 -6.62 -18.03
N ALA A 12 -11.50 -6.35 -16.89
CA ALA A 12 -11.37 -7.19 -15.68
C ALA A 12 -11.86 -8.62 -15.91
N GLN A 13 -12.93 -8.82 -16.69
CA GLN A 13 -13.41 -10.15 -17.06
C GLN A 13 -12.39 -10.90 -17.93
N GLU A 14 -11.77 -10.22 -18.90
CA GLU A 14 -10.70 -10.80 -19.73
C GLU A 14 -9.48 -11.19 -18.89
N ILE A 15 -9.03 -10.31 -17.98
CA ILE A 15 -7.91 -10.58 -17.07
C ILE A 15 -8.24 -11.79 -16.18
N ASN A 16 -9.44 -11.85 -15.61
CA ASN A 16 -9.87 -12.98 -14.79
C ASN A 16 -9.95 -14.30 -15.58
N HIS A 17 -10.27 -14.23 -16.87
CA HIS A 17 -10.26 -15.41 -17.73
C HIS A 17 -8.84 -15.88 -18.06
N LEU A 18 -7.90 -14.95 -18.26
CA LEU A 18 -6.51 -15.25 -18.64
C LEU A 18 -5.63 -15.68 -17.47
N PHE A 19 -5.81 -15.05 -16.31
CA PHE A 19 -4.93 -15.21 -15.13
C PHE A 19 -5.63 -15.78 -13.89
N GLY A 20 -6.96 -15.88 -13.94
CA GLY A 20 -7.77 -16.51 -12.90
C GLY A 20 -8.23 -17.91 -13.32
N PRO A 21 -9.47 -18.32 -13.02
CA PRO A 21 -10.48 -17.56 -12.29
C PRO A 21 -10.04 -17.24 -10.87
N LYS A 22 -10.37 -16.05 -10.38
CA LYS A 22 -10.07 -15.62 -9.01
C LYS A 22 -10.56 -16.65 -7.99
N ASP A 23 -9.74 -16.89 -6.97
CA ASP A 23 -9.97 -17.86 -5.90
C ASP A 23 -10.11 -19.33 -6.38
N SER A 24 -9.68 -19.65 -7.60
CA SER A 24 -9.58 -21.01 -8.15
C SER A 24 -8.17 -21.59 -8.01
N GLU A 25 -8.07 -22.92 -7.94
CA GLU A 25 -6.79 -23.64 -8.03
C GLU A 25 -6.11 -23.47 -9.41
N ASP A 26 -6.87 -23.08 -10.44
CA ASP A 26 -6.35 -22.79 -11.79
C ASP A 26 -5.79 -21.37 -11.94
N SER A 27 -5.93 -20.53 -10.90
CA SER A 27 -5.41 -19.17 -10.93
C SER A 27 -3.88 -19.13 -10.93
N TYR A 28 -3.31 -18.05 -11.47
CA TYR A 28 -1.87 -17.86 -11.44
C TYR A 28 -1.34 -17.81 -10.00
N ASP A 29 -0.21 -18.48 -9.81
CA ASP A 29 0.51 -18.59 -8.54
C ASP A 29 0.87 -17.23 -7.91
N ILE A 30 1.39 -16.31 -8.73
CA ILE A 30 1.84 -14.96 -8.34
C ILE A 30 1.55 -13.98 -9.49
N ILE A 31 1.06 -12.80 -9.14
CA ILE A 31 0.91 -11.66 -10.07
C ILE A 31 1.64 -10.46 -9.46
N PHE A 32 2.52 -9.83 -10.24
CA PHE A 32 3.11 -8.54 -9.91
C PHE A 32 2.40 -7.45 -10.69
N ASP A 33 1.68 -6.59 -9.97
CA ASP A 33 1.03 -5.41 -10.54
C ASP A 33 1.90 -4.18 -10.29
N LEU A 34 2.27 -3.48 -11.36
CA LEU A 34 3.25 -2.39 -11.32
C LEU A 34 2.53 -1.05 -11.35
N HIS A 35 2.76 -0.25 -10.30
CA HIS A 35 2.16 1.07 -10.15
C HIS A 35 3.22 2.15 -10.02
N ASN A 36 2.85 3.36 -10.42
CA ASN A 36 3.58 4.58 -10.10
C ASN A 36 2.69 5.49 -9.25
N THR A 37 3.34 6.34 -8.47
CA THR A 37 2.68 7.39 -7.68
C THR A 37 3.43 8.70 -7.89
N THR A 38 2.69 9.79 -7.85
CA THR A 38 3.21 11.16 -7.82
C THR A 38 3.79 11.54 -6.46
N SER A 39 3.42 10.82 -5.39
CA SER A 39 3.95 11.01 -4.04
C SER A 39 5.40 10.53 -3.92
N ASN A 40 6.14 11.05 -2.93
CA ASN A 40 7.56 10.75 -2.75
C ASN A 40 7.78 9.45 -1.95
N MET A 41 7.10 8.37 -2.33
CA MET A 41 7.13 7.11 -1.57
C MET A 41 8.38 6.28 -1.80
N GLY A 42 9.13 6.51 -2.88
CA GLY A 42 10.26 5.66 -3.25
C GLY A 42 9.84 4.20 -3.54
N CYS A 43 10.77 3.25 -3.36
CA CYS A 43 10.49 1.83 -3.59
C CYS A 43 9.53 1.32 -2.51
N THR A 44 8.35 0.85 -2.94
CA THR A 44 7.28 0.39 -2.03
C THR A 44 6.72 -0.94 -2.50
N LEU A 45 6.55 -1.87 -1.57
CA LEU A 45 5.84 -3.14 -1.77
C LEU A 45 4.53 -3.10 -0.99
N ILE A 46 3.44 -3.56 -1.59
CA ILE A 46 2.12 -3.60 -0.95
C ILE A 46 1.81 -5.04 -0.51
N LEU A 47 1.51 -5.23 0.77
CA LEU A 47 1.09 -6.51 1.36
C LEU A 47 -0.39 -6.41 1.77
N GLU A 48 -1.19 -7.41 1.41
CA GLU A 48 -2.63 -7.43 1.70
C GLU A 48 -3.03 -8.44 2.80
N ASP A 49 -2.20 -9.46 3.07
CA ASP A 49 -2.42 -10.43 4.17
C ASP A 49 -1.20 -10.51 5.09
N SER A 50 -1.37 -10.06 6.33
CA SER A 50 -0.32 -10.07 7.36
C SER A 50 0.11 -11.47 7.82
N ARG A 51 -0.59 -12.52 7.37
CA ARG A 51 -0.35 -13.92 7.75
C ARG A 51 0.27 -14.73 6.62
N ASN A 52 0.57 -14.10 5.48
CA ASN A 52 1.17 -14.77 4.34
C ASN A 52 2.69 -14.90 4.52
N ASP A 53 3.12 -16.01 5.14
CA ASP A 53 4.53 -16.33 5.39
C ASP A 53 5.38 -16.24 4.11
N PHE A 54 4.84 -16.67 2.96
CA PHE A 54 5.55 -16.64 1.67
C PHE A 54 5.85 -15.22 1.21
N LEU A 55 4.84 -14.34 1.16
CA LEU A 55 5.02 -12.95 0.75
C LEU A 55 5.91 -12.16 1.72
N ILE A 56 5.79 -12.43 3.03
CA ILE A 56 6.66 -11.82 4.04
C ILE A 56 8.13 -12.18 3.80
N GLN A 57 8.42 -13.46 3.51
CA GLN A 57 9.77 -13.92 3.18
C GLN A 57 10.30 -13.32 1.88
N MET A 58 9.45 -13.24 0.85
CA MET A 58 9.78 -12.59 -0.41
C MET A 58 10.12 -11.10 -0.21
N PHE A 59 9.32 -10.38 0.57
CA PHE A 59 9.55 -8.96 0.84
C PHE A 59 10.79 -8.74 1.71
N HIS A 60 11.04 -9.62 2.68
CA HIS A 60 12.30 -9.65 3.43
C HIS A 60 13.51 -9.80 2.50
N TYR A 61 13.46 -10.76 1.59
CA TYR A 61 14.53 -11.01 0.62
C TYR A 61 14.76 -9.82 -0.32
N ILE A 62 13.69 -9.22 -0.86
CA ILE A 62 13.79 -8.04 -1.75
C ILE A 62 14.43 -6.88 -0.98
N LYS A 63 13.97 -6.58 0.24
CA LYS A 63 14.55 -5.51 1.07
C LYS A 63 16.02 -5.75 1.38
N ALA A 64 16.39 -6.98 1.73
CA ALA A 64 17.78 -7.34 2.00
C ALA A 64 18.66 -7.19 0.74
N SER A 65 18.12 -7.52 -0.43
CA SER A 65 18.83 -7.44 -1.71
C SER A 65 19.00 -6.00 -2.22
N LEU A 66 18.08 -5.10 -1.87
CA LEU A 66 18.15 -3.68 -2.24
C LEU A 66 18.98 -2.85 -1.26
N ALA A 67 19.30 -3.38 -0.07
CA ALA A 67 20.04 -2.64 0.95
C ALA A 67 21.38 -2.10 0.40
N PRO A 68 21.74 -0.84 0.72
CA PRO A 68 21.12 0.06 1.71
C PRO A 68 19.98 0.95 1.15
N LEU A 69 19.51 0.74 -0.08
CA LEU A 69 18.41 1.54 -0.63
C LEU A 69 17.11 1.27 0.14
N PRO A 70 16.32 2.31 0.47
CA PRO A 70 15.08 2.12 1.19
C PRO A 70 14.05 1.42 0.30
N CYS A 71 13.43 0.38 0.85
CA CYS A 71 12.28 -0.31 0.27
C CYS A 71 11.24 -0.48 1.39
N TYR A 72 10.13 0.24 1.31
CA TYR A 72 9.07 0.26 2.31
C TYR A 72 8.03 -0.82 2.04
N ILE A 73 7.35 -1.27 3.09
CA ILE A 73 6.25 -2.23 2.98
C ILE A 73 4.99 -1.59 3.54
N TYR A 74 4.00 -1.40 2.68
CA TYR A 74 2.69 -0.89 3.02
C TYR A 74 1.73 -2.06 3.25
N LEU A 75 1.17 -2.17 4.45
CA LEU A 75 0.20 -3.22 4.81
C LEU A 75 -1.22 -2.68 4.68
N LEU A 76 -1.90 -3.09 3.60
CA LEU A 76 -3.28 -2.75 3.28
C LEU A 76 -4.21 -3.91 3.63
N GLU A 77 -4.42 -4.12 4.93
CA GLU A 77 -5.25 -5.22 5.42
C GLU A 77 -6.64 -4.68 5.80
N HIS A 78 -7.59 -4.75 4.86
CA HIS A 78 -8.99 -4.41 5.14
C HIS A 78 -9.82 -5.70 5.33
N PRO A 79 -10.67 -5.81 6.37
CA PRO A 79 -11.46 -7.03 6.62
C PRO A 79 -12.33 -7.49 5.44
N SER A 80 -12.72 -6.56 4.55
CA SER A 80 -13.55 -6.83 3.36
C SER A 80 -12.80 -6.89 2.03
N LEU A 81 -11.49 -6.59 1.99
CA LEU A 81 -10.64 -6.71 0.80
C LEU A 81 -9.67 -7.87 1.02
N LYS A 82 -10.19 -9.09 1.06
CA LYS A 82 -9.36 -10.30 1.05
C LYS A 82 -9.33 -10.84 -0.37
N TYR A 83 -8.26 -10.56 -1.08
CA TYR A 83 -7.92 -11.31 -2.29
C TYR A 83 -6.73 -12.18 -1.94
N ALA A 84 -6.98 -13.49 -1.94
CA ALA A 84 -6.06 -14.47 -1.43
C ALA A 84 -5.61 -15.36 -2.58
N THR A 85 -4.40 -15.14 -3.10
CA THR A 85 -3.62 -16.23 -3.71
C THR A 85 -2.14 -15.95 -3.59
N THR A 86 -1.40 -16.94 -3.07
CA THR A 86 0.03 -17.09 -3.36
C THR A 86 0.45 -18.52 -3.08
N ARG A 87 0.92 -19.22 -4.11
CA ARG A 87 1.71 -20.45 -4.00
C ARG A 87 2.96 -20.27 -4.85
N SER A 88 4.04 -20.97 -4.53
CA SER A 88 5.33 -20.81 -5.22
C SER A 88 5.95 -22.14 -5.56
N ILE A 89 6.49 -22.27 -6.77
CA ILE A 89 7.30 -23.40 -7.21
C ILE A 89 8.74 -22.93 -7.40
N ALA A 90 9.66 -23.44 -6.58
CA ALA A 90 11.10 -23.35 -6.85
C ALA A 90 11.60 -24.72 -7.31
N LYS A 91 12.36 -24.75 -8.42
CA LYS A 91 12.92 -25.98 -9.03
C LYS A 91 14.03 -26.64 -8.18
N TYR A 92 14.48 -25.96 -7.13
CA TYR A 92 15.45 -26.44 -6.16
C TYR A 92 14.96 -26.10 -4.74
N PRO A 93 15.21 -26.94 -3.73
CA PRO A 93 14.79 -26.66 -2.36
C PRO A 93 15.59 -25.47 -1.83
N VAL A 94 15.00 -24.28 -1.91
CA VAL A 94 15.45 -23.11 -1.15
C VAL A 94 14.63 -23.08 0.13
N GLU A 95 15.31 -23.23 1.26
CA GLU A 95 14.71 -23.05 2.58
C GLU A 95 15.04 -21.62 3.06
N PHE A 96 14.00 -20.87 3.41
CA PHE A 96 14.13 -19.54 3.99
C PHE A 96 13.88 -19.65 5.50
N PRO A 97 14.86 -19.30 6.35
CA PRO A 97 14.69 -19.35 7.80
C PRO A 97 13.65 -18.33 8.27
N PRO A 98 13.10 -18.47 9.50
CA PRO A 98 12.16 -17.48 10.03
C PRO A 98 12.74 -16.07 9.99
N CYS A 99 11.90 -15.10 9.60
CA CYS A 99 12.32 -13.71 9.45
C CYS A 99 11.30 -12.75 10.07
N ALA A 100 11.66 -11.48 10.11
CA ALA A 100 10.77 -10.40 10.50
C ALA A 100 10.94 -9.21 9.55
N ILE A 101 9.85 -8.50 9.30
CA ILE A 101 9.83 -7.28 8.50
C ILE A 101 9.04 -6.20 9.22
N GLU A 102 9.54 -4.96 9.16
CA GLU A 102 8.79 -3.78 9.55
C GLU A 102 7.86 -3.36 8.41
N VAL A 103 6.60 -3.08 8.74
CA VAL A 103 5.56 -2.65 7.80
C VAL A 103 4.78 -1.46 8.34
N TYR A 104 4.23 -0.69 7.42
CA TYR A 104 3.38 0.47 7.68
C TYR A 104 1.94 0.09 7.41
N LYS A 105 1.17 -0.18 8.46
CA LYS A 105 -0.23 -0.59 8.37
C LYS A 105 -1.13 0.62 8.27
N ILE A 106 -1.97 0.66 7.24
CA ILE A 106 -2.99 1.70 7.08
C ILE A 106 -3.90 1.77 8.32
N MET A 107 -4.20 3.00 8.75
CA MET A 107 -5.17 3.29 9.79
C MET A 107 -6.44 3.89 9.18
N GLU A 108 -6.28 5.02 8.51
CA GLU A 108 -7.36 5.80 7.91
C GLU A 108 -6.81 6.73 6.82
N LYS A 109 -7.71 7.22 5.98
CA LYS A 109 -7.41 8.21 4.94
C LYS A 109 -7.79 9.59 5.45
N VAL A 110 -7.00 10.61 5.10
CA VAL A 110 -7.29 12.00 5.43
C VAL A 110 -7.65 12.72 4.13
N ASP A 111 -8.86 13.28 4.05
CA ASP A 111 -9.24 14.14 2.91
C ASP A 111 -8.61 15.52 3.05
N TYR A 112 -8.57 16.25 1.93
CA TYR A 112 -8.31 17.68 1.94
C TYR A 112 -9.41 18.43 2.70
N PRO A 113 -9.09 19.50 3.43
CA PRO A 113 -10.07 20.47 3.87
C PRO A 113 -10.83 21.02 2.66
N ARG A 114 -12.16 21.01 2.73
CA ARG A 114 -13.04 21.44 1.64
C ARG A 114 -13.99 22.53 2.11
N ASN A 115 -14.34 23.43 1.20
CA ASN A 115 -15.35 24.45 1.43
C ASN A 115 -16.78 23.85 1.34
N GLU A 116 -17.80 24.69 1.51
CA GLU A 116 -19.21 24.29 1.45
C GLU A 116 -19.63 23.72 0.08
N ASN A 117 -18.92 24.07 -1.00
CA ASN A 117 -19.14 23.55 -2.35
C ASN A 117 -18.43 22.20 -2.60
N GLY A 118 -17.67 21.70 -1.63
CA GLY A 118 -16.87 20.47 -1.77
C GLY A 118 -15.54 20.67 -2.50
N GLU A 119 -15.15 21.90 -2.79
CA GLU A 119 -13.87 22.25 -3.42
C GLU A 119 -12.76 22.30 -2.37
N ILE A 120 -11.52 22.01 -2.77
CA ILE A 120 -10.37 22.03 -1.87
C ILE A 120 -10.09 23.46 -1.40
N ALA A 121 -10.01 23.65 -0.08
CA ALA A 121 -9.79 24.93 0.57
C ALA A 121 -8.38 25.10 1.16
N ALA A 122 -7.58 24.03 1.19
CA ALA A 122 -6.22 24.03 1.68
C ALA A 122 -5.33 23.03 0.91
N ILE A 123 -4.05 23.34 0.75
CA ILE A 123 -3.06 22.48 0.11
C ILE A 123 -2.24 21.72 1.15
N ILE A 124 -1.52 20.68 0.74
CA ILE A 124 -0.51 20.03 1.59
C ILE A 124 0.53 21.08 2.02
N HIS A 125 0.78 21.14 3.32
CA HIS A 125 1.75 22.06 3.88
C HIS A 125 3.16 21.72 3.39
N PRO A 126 4.02 22.70 3.06
CA PRO A 126 5.37 22.45 2.54
C PRO A 126 6.25 21.54 3.42
N ASN A 127 6.05 21.59 4.74
CA ASN A 127 6.77 20.71 5.68
C ASN A 127 6.30 19.24 5.65
N LEU A 128 5.11 18.95 5.14
CA LEU A 128 4.62 17.58 4.94
C LEU A 128 4.86 17.10 3.50
N GLN A 129 4.89 18.03 2.53
CA GLN A 129 5.17 17.71 1.13
C GLN A 129 6.45 16.88 1.01
N ASP A 130 6.36 15.77 0.26
CA ASP A 130 7.44 14.83 0.00
C ASP A 130 8.03 14.13 1.25
N GLN A 131 7.34 14.20 2.41
CA GLN A 131 7.78 13.60 3.67
C GLN A 131 7.11 12.25 3.96
N ASP A 132 6.72 11.49 2.93
CA ASP A 132 6.23 10.12 3.09
C ASP A 132 7.16 9.29 4.01
N TRP A 133 6.55 8.41 4.81
CA TRP A 133 7.21 7.51 5.79
C TRP A 133 7.86 8.17 7.00
N LYS A 134 7.96 9.50 7.06
CA LYS A 134 8.53 10.19 8.22
C LYS A 134 7.51 10.33 9.35
N PRO A 135 7.93 10.32 10.63
CA PRO A 135 7.00 10.51 11.73
C PRO A 135 6.33 11.89 11.64
N LEU A 136 5.00 11.90 11.78
CA LEU A 136 4.16 13.10 11.79
C LEU A 136 3.39 13.14 13.11
N ARG A 137 3.66 14.16 13.93
CA ARG A 137 3.09 14.32 15.28
C ARG A 137 1.82 15.15 15.25
N PRO A 138 0.95 15.06 16.27
CA PRO A 138 -0.32 15.79 16.31
C PRO A 138 -0.20 17.31 16.08
N GLU A 139 0.88 17.92 16.54
CA GLU A 139 1.17 19.34 16.41
C GLU A 139 1.83 19.75 15.08
N ASP A 140 2.32 18.77 14.30
CA ASP A 140 3.05 19.07 13.07
C ASP A 140 2.09 19.58 11.98
N PRO A 141 2.53 20.53 11.13
CA PRO A 141 1.69 21.19 10.14
C PRO A 141 1.38 20.27 8.95
N VAL A 142 0.10 20.16 8.57
CA VAL A 142 -0.38 19.22 7.54
C VAL A 142 -0.97 19.94 6.33
N PHE A 143 -1.82 20.94 6.56
CA PHE A 143 -2.39 21.75 5.48
C PHE A 143 -2.07 23.24 5.65
N LEU A 144 -2.07 23.95 4.53
CA LEU A 144 -1.96 25.40 4.45
C LEU A 144 -3.16 25.95 3.67
N THR A 145 -3.99 26.78 4.30
CA THR A 145 -5.11 27.44 3.62
C THR A 145 -4.59 28.53 2.67
N LEU A 146 -5.43 28.96 1.71
CA LEU A 146 -5.07 30.04 0.80
C LEU A 146 -4.84 31.39 1.52
N ASP A 147 -5.48 31.56 2.69
CA ASP A 147 -5.31 32.73 3.56
C ASP A 147 -4.03 32.65 4.43
N GLY A 148 -3.25 31.58 4.29
CA GLY A 148 -1.97 31.38 4.99
C GLY A 148 -2.09 30.76 6.38
N GLU A 149 -3.26 30.23 6.76
CA GLU A 149 -3.44 29.54 8.03
C GLU A 149 -2.96 28.09 7.95
N THR A 150 -2.25 27.66 8.99
CA THR A 150 -1.73 26.29 9.10
C THR A 150 -2.72 25.42 9.87
N ILE A 151 -3.05 24.26 9.29
CA ILE A 151 -3.87 23.23 9.95
C ILE A 151 -2.92 22.08 10.35
N PRO A 152 -2.78 21.79 11.67
CA PRO A 152 -1.96 20.68 12.14
C PRO A 152 -2.64 19.32 11.95
N LEU A 153 -1.92 18.23 12.15
CA LEU A 153 -2.45 16.86 12.05
C LEU A 153 -3.63 16.61 13.01
N GLY A 154 -3.50 17.10 14.25
CA GLY A 154 -4.39 16.75 15.36
C GLY A 154 -4.25 15.29 15.82
N GLY A 155 -5.20 14.82 16.62
CA GLY A 155 -5.21 13.45 17.15
C GLY A 155 -4.34 13.26 18.40
N ASP A 156 -4.09 11.99 18.77
CA ASP A 156 -3.48 11.59 20.05
C ASP A 156 -2.11 10.91 19.92
N ARG A 157 -1.65 10.63 18.69
CA ARG A 157 -0.45 9.83 18.45
C ARG A 157 0.30 10.25 17.19
N THR A 158 1.59 9.95 17.17
CA THR A 158 2.41 10.02 15.96
C THR A 158 1.97 8.97 14.96
N VAL A 159 1.88 9.36 13.70
CA VAL A 159 1.59 8.49 12.55
C VAL A 159 2.68 8.64 11.49
N TYR A 160 2.62 7.82 10.45
CA TYR A 160 3.54 7.90 9.32
C TYR A 160 2.70 8.09 8.04
N PRO A 161 2.76 9.26 7.40
CA PRO A 161 1.95 9.58 6.24
C PRO A 161 2.48 8.85 5.00
N THR A 162 1.57 8.44 4.12
CA THR A 162 1.87 7.77 2.85
C THR A 162 0.95 8.27 1.75
N PHE A 163 1.37 8.16 0.49
CA PHE A 163 0.63 8.69 -0.66
C PHE A 163 0.34 10.19 -0.49
N VAL A 164 1.31 10.93 0.07
CA VAL A 164 1.16 12.36 0.29
C VAL A 164 1.01 13.06 -1.05
N ASN A 165 -0.12 13.73 -1.24
CA ASN A 165 -0.41 14.51 -2.45
C ASN A 165 -0.50 13.67 -3.75
N GLU A 166 -1.05 12.45 -3.69
CA GLU A 166 -1.25 11.64 -4.89
C GLU A 166 -2.33 12.22 -5.82
N ALA A 167 -1.96 12.54 -7.06
CA ALA A 167 -2.84 13.16 -8.04
C ALA A 167 -4.14 12.38 -8.30
N ALA A 168 -4.07 11.04 -8.39
CA ALA A 168 -5.25 10.20 -8.61
C ALA A 168 -6.20 10.16 -7.39
N TYR A 169 -5.78 10.65 -6.23
CA TYR A 169 -6.52 10.50 -4.97
C TYR A 169 -7.32 11.73 -4.57
N TYR A 170 -7.18 12.84 -5.31
CA TYR A 170 -8.01 14.04 -5.17
C TYR A 170 -9.51 13.74 -5.26
N GLU A 171 -9.91 12.93 -6.24
CA GLU A 171 -11.30 12.47 -6.43
C GLU A 171 -11.73 11.43 -5.39
N LYS A 172 -10.76 10.71 -4.80
CA LYS A 172 -10.99 9.67 -3.80
C LYS A 172 -11.03 10.21 -2.37
N LYS A 173 -10.93 11.53 -2.22
CA LYS A 173 -10.95 12.22 -0.93
C LYS A 173 -9.82 11.77 0.00
N GLU A 174 -8.62 11.66 -0.56
CA GLU A 174 -7.43 11.21 0.13
C GLU A 174 -6.25 12.11 -0.23
N ALA A 175 -5.90 13.01 0.69
CA ALA A 175 -4.71 13.84 0.65
C ALA A 175 -3.46 13.05 1.05
N PHE A 176 -3.61 12.16 2.01
CA PHE A 176 -2.63 11.15 2.42
C PHE A 176 -3.33 10.07 3.27
N ALA A 177 -2.70 8.91 3.43
CA ALA A 177 -3.12 7.90 4.39
C ALA A 177 -2.24 7.94 5.65
N LYS A 178 -2.87 7.81 6.83
CA LYS A 178 -2.16 7.61 8.09
C LYS A 178 -1.82 6.14 8.25
N THR A 179 -0.59 5.86 8.66
CA THR A 179 -0.16 4.50 8.99
C THR A 179 0.45 4.41 10.37
N THR A 180 0.43 3.21 10.92
CA THR A 180 1.18 2.81 12.12
C THR A 180 2.23 1.77 11.75
N VAL A 181 3.36 1.80 12.44
CA VAL A 181 4.44 0.83 12.21
C VAL A 181 4.21 -0.41 13.07
N LEU A 182 4.42 -1.58 12.49
CA LEU A 182 4.41 -2.86 13.20
C LEU A 182 5.43 -3.84 12.60
N THR A 183 5.79 -4.86 13.38
CA THR A 183 6.68 -5.93 12.92
C THR A 183 5.86 -7.19 12.65
N LEU A 184 5.93 -7.68 11.40
CA LEU A 184 5.42 -9.00 11.03
C LEU A 184 6.53 -10.03 11.15
N LYS A 185 6.16 -11.24 11.56
CA LYS A 185 7.06 -12.40 11.63
C LYS A 185 6.58 -13.47 10.65
N ALA A 186 7.49 -14.04 9.88
CA ALA A 186 7.22 -15.22 9.08
C ALA A 186 7.91 -16.45 9.65
N LYS A 187 7.25 -17.60 9.49
CA LYS A 187 7.83 -18.92 9.76
C LYS A 187 8.87 -19.27 8.71
N SER A 188 9.65 -20.32 9.00
CA SER A 188 10.48 -20.95 7.97
C SER A 188 9.58 -21.47 6.84
N ILE A 189 10.00 -21.25 5.60
CA ILE A 189 9.32 -21.81 4.43
C ILE A 189 10.32 -22.58 3.58
N ARG A 190 9.83 -23.62 2.90
CA ARG A 190 10.60 -24.38 1.93
C ARG A 190 9.67 -24.85 0.82
N SER A 191 10.21 -24.99 -0.39
CA SER A 191 9.46 -25.64 -1.47
C SER A 191 9.31 -27.14 -1.19
N SER A 192 8.13 -27.70 -1.44
CA SER A 192 7.95 -29.15 -1.45
C SER A 192 8.60 -29.73 -2.71
N LEU A 193 9.54 -30.66 -2.52
CA LEU A 193 10.06 -31.48 -3.61
C LEU A 193 8.90 -32.29 -4.19
N HIS A 194 8.62 -32.10 -5.47
CA HIS A 194 7.86 -33.05 -6.28
C HIS A 194 8.82 -33.84 -7.16
#